data_AF-A0A3R7IIV5-F1
#
_entry.id   AF-A0A3R7IIV5-F1
#
_cell.length_a   1.000
_cell.length_b   1.000
_cell.length_c   1.000
_cell.angle_alpha   90.00
_cell.angle_beta   90.00
_cell.angle_gamma   90.00
#
_symmetry.space_group_name_H-M   'P 1'
#
loop_
_entity.id
_entity.type
_entity.pdbx_description
1 polymer ?
#
loop_
_entity_poly.entity_id
_entity_poly.type
_entity_poly.pdbx_seq_one_letter_code
_entity_poly.pdbx_strand_id
1 'polypeptide(L)'
;MVVQLFPPRHVYFPSTPVHTCTVILLHDTNSTGAELAAALAPSTATAGKSIFEHFPSCRWVFPSAQPRQTDTCHASPGNWIDIDAVANADADADAVSPQQAHPSPSAKDKDEGEDEDEELEACVEYILQIVEEEVGRLAGDSRRVVLGGFGQGMAVAVATLIAARRRLGGFVGVSGWVPVPLAVRIEGLGGRGRLAEDEARMGGSEGLSEEDGVEVDAEAEKVGLSSALQDGSAGSVFETPVLLTYVEDDPYVDIRTGLMAYETLSRLGFVKVVWDPRPGPQQGENWLLDSSQVDTIVDFLAEVFGHEGQHLYS
;
A
#
# COMPACT_ATOMS: atom_id res chain seq x y z
N MET A 1 -8.32 -2.20 28.97
CA MET A 1 -7.95 -2.19 27.55
C MET A 1 -8.73 -3.29 26.87
N VAL A 2 -9.62 -2.93 25.94
CA VAL A 2 -10.15 -3.92 24.99
C VAL A 2 -9.02 -4.10 23.98
N VAL A 3 -8.46 -5.31 23.88
CA VAL A 3 -7.51 -5.62 22.81
C VAL A 3 -8.32 -5.56 21.51
N GLN A 4 -8.17 -4.48 20.74
CA GLN A 4 -8.74 -4.42 19.41
C GLN A 4 -7.88 -5.29 18.50
N LEU A 5 -8.43 -6.43 18.09
CA LEU A 5 -7.77 -7.40 17.24
C LEU A 5 -8.24 -7.18 15.80
N PHE A 6 -7.31 -7.17 14.86
CA PHE A 6 -7.66 -7.23 13.45
C PHE A 6 -8.47 -8.51 13.15
N PRO A 7 -9.54 -8.43 12.33
CA PRO A 7 -10.33 -9.60 11.98
C PRO A 7 -9.51 -10.67 11.23
N PRO A 8 -9.99 -11.93 11.19
CA PRO A 8 -9.41 -12.94 10.33
C PRO A 8 -9.39 -12.49 8.86
N ARG A 9 -8.26 -12.70 8.18
CA ARG A 9 -8.12 -12.41 6.75
C ARG A 9 -8.91 -13.43 5.92
N HIS A 10 -9.54 -12.98 4.84
CA HIS A 10 -10.16 -13.86 3.85
C HIS A 10 -9.10 -14.39 2.88
N VAL A 11 -9.24 -15.62 2.41
CA VAL A 11 -8.23 -16.28 1.57
C VAL A 11 -8.88 -17.13 0.49
N TYR A 12 -8.50 -16.89 -0.76
CA TYR A 12 -8.65 -17.89 -1.82
C TYR A 12 -7.39 -18.75 -1.91
N PHE A 13 -7.56 -20.05 -1.69
CA PHE A 13 -6.46 -21.00 -1.76
C PHE A 13 -6.14 -21.36 -3.22
N PRO A 14 -4.88 -21.70 -3.53
CA PRO A 14 -4.52 -22.26 -4.82
C PRO A 14 -5.44 -23.42 -5.21
N SER A 15 -5.86 -23.46 -6.46
CA SER A 15 -6.62 -24.59 -7.02
C SER A 15 -5.71 -25.77 -7.37
N THR A 16 -4.40 -25.55 -7.46
CA THR A 16 -3.39 -26.59 -7.64
C THR A 16 -2.78 -27.03 -6.30
N PRO A 17 -2.21 -28.25 -6.20
CA PRO A 17 -1.52 -28.71 -4.99
C PRO A 17 -0.26 -27.91 -4.62
N VAL A 18 0.27 -27.12 -5.55
CA VAL A 18 1.49 -26.33 -5.36
C VAL A 18 1.13 -24.85 -5.22
N HIS A 19 1.65 -24.21 -4.17
CA HIS A 19 1.55 -22.77 -3.93
C HIS A 19 2.83 -22.11 -4.46
N THR A 20 2.73 -21.35 -5.55
CA THR A 20 3.90 -20.74 -6.22
C THR A 20 4.02 -19.24 -6.00
N CYS A 21 2.93 -18.56 -5.68
CA CYS A 21 2.91 -17.13 -5.39
C CYS A 21 1.75 -16.73 -4.47
N THR A 22 1.88 -15.55 -3.85
CA THR A 22 0.82 -14.93 -3.06
C THR A 22 0.55 -13.52 -3.56
N VAL A 23 -0.72 -13.16 -3.64
CA VAL A 23 -1.16 -11.76 -3.85
C VAL A 23 -1.95 -11.32 -2.61
N ILE A 24 -1.53 -10.22 -1.99
CA ILE A 24 -2.17 -9.60 -0.82
C ILE A 24 -2.84 -8.30 -1.29
N LEU A 25 -4.16 -8.19 -1.16
CA LEU A 25 -4.93 -7.00 -1.57
C LEU A 25 -5.74 -6.43 -0.40
N LEU A 26 -5.51 -5.15 -0.12
CA LEU A 26 -6.23 -4.40 0.91
C LEU A 26 -7.46 -3.71 0.30
N HIS A 27 -8.58 -3.80 1.01
CA HIS A 27 -9.84 -3.18 0.61
C HIS A 27 -9.86 -1.67 0.80
N ASP A 28 -10.79 -1.00 0.13
CA ASP A 28 -11.05 0.42 0.29
C ASP A 28 -11.89 0.72 1.54
N THR A 29 -12.20 1.99 1.78
CA THR A 29 -13.04 2.48 2.87
C THR A 29 -14.40 1.77 2.92
N ASN A 30 -14.94 1.61 4.12
CA ASN A 30 -16.25 1.00 4.37
C ASN A 30 -16.43 -0.39 3.75
N SER A 31 -15.36 -1.18 3.66
CA SER A 31 -15.36 -2.56 3.15
C SER A 31 -14.64 -3.50 4.13
N THR A 32 -14.55 -4.77 3.76
CA THR A 32 -13.74 -5.80 4.41
C THR A 32 -12.97 -6.59 3.37
N GLY A 33 -11.99 -7.40 3.81
CA GLY A 33 -11.27 -8.30 2.91
C GLY A 33 -12.19 -9.34 2.25
N ALA A 34 -13.22 -9.79 2.95
CA ALA A 34 -14.20 -10.73 2.40
C ALA A 34 -15.08 -10.08 1.31
N GLU A 35 -15.48 -8.82 1.51
CA GLU A 35 -16.27 -8.07 0.53
C GLU A 35 -15.45 -7.73 -0.72
N LEU A 36 -14.18 -7.31 -0.55
CA LEU A 36 -13.27 -7.11 -1.68
C LEU A 36 -13.08 -8.42 -2.47
N ALA A 37 -12.84 -9.53 -1.78
CA ALA A 37 -12.69 -10.84 -2.42
C ALA A 37 -13.96 -11.22 -3.22
N ALA A 38 -15.14 -10.99 -2.65
CA ALA A 38 -16.41 -11.26 -3.32
C ALA A 38 -16.66 -10.34 -4.52
N ALA A 39 -16.24 -9.07 -4.45
CA ALA A 39 -16.35 -8.11 -5.56
C ALA A 39 -15.33 -8.35 -6.68
N LEU A 40 -14.16 -8.91 -6.36
CA LEU A 40 -13.14 -9.33 -7.34
C LEU A 40 -13.53 -10.62 -8.06
N ALA A 41 -14.21 -11.57 -7.40
CA ALA A 41 -14.58 -12.86 -7.99
C ALA A 41 -15.32 -12.79 -9.35
N PRO A 42 -16.30 -11.89 -9.56
CA PRO A 42 -16.94 -11.74 -10.87
C PRO A 42 -16.16 -10.87 -11.86
N SER A 43 -15.04 -10.26 -11.45
CA SER A 43 -14.21 -9.44 -12.35
C SER A 43 -13.48 -10.34 -13.33
N THR A 44 -13.70 -10.11 -14.63
CA THR A 44 -13.13 -10.95 -15.69
C THR A 44 -12.29 -10.13 -16.65
N ALA A 45 -11.17 -10.71 -17.07
CA ALA A 45 -10.38 -10.26 -18.20
C ALA A 45 -11.24 -10.25 -19.48
N THR A 46 -10.79 -9.58 -20.54
CA THR A 46 -11.49 -9.59 -21.84
C THR A 46 -11.68 -11.01 -22.39
N ALA A 47 -10.79 -11.94 -22.03
CA ALA A 47 -10.89 -13.36 -22.35
C ALA A 47 -11.98 -14.13 -21.58
N GLY A 48 -12.73 -13.47 -20.67
CA GLY A 48 -13.83 -14.03 -19.89
C GLY A 48 -13.40 -14.88 -18.68
N LYS A 49 -12.10 -14.93 -18.37
CA LYS A 49 -11.57 -15.61 -17.18
C LYS A 49 -11.46 -14.62 -16.02
N SER A 50 -11.79 -15.09 -14.82
CA SER A 50 -11.54 -14.32 -13.60
C SER A 50 -10.04 -14.20 -13.33
N ILE A 51 -9.66 -13.17 -12.59
CA ILE A 51 -8.26 -12.97 -12.17
C ILE A 51 -7.71 -14.20 -11.40
N PHE A 52 -8.54 -14.90 -10.65
CA PHE A 52 -8.15 -16.11 -9.92
C PHE A 52 -7.86 -17.30 -10.84
N GLU A 53 -8.62 -17.47 -11.92
CA GLU A 53 -8.43 -18.54 -12.89
C GLU A 53 -7.17 -18.36 -13.75
N HIS A 54 -6.69 -17.13 -13.90
CA HIS A 54 -5.40 -16.86 -14.55
C HIS A 54 -4.21 -17.37 -13.72
N PHE A 55 -4.35 -17.47 -12.39
CA PHE A 55 -3.27 -17.84 -11.48
C PHE A 55 -3.68 -18.98 -10.53
N PRO A 56 -3.84 -20.22 -11.03
CA PRO A 56 -4.39 -21.34 -10.25
C PRO A 56 -3.46 -21.84 -9.13
N SER A 57 -2.16 -21.49 -9.18
CA SER A 57 -1.17 -21.77 -8.13
C SER A 57 -0.96 -20.61 -7.16
N CYS A 58 -1.66 -19.50 -7.36
CA CYS A 58 -1.61 -18.32 -6.52
C CYS A 58 -2.55 -18.43 -5.33
N ARG A 59 -2.06 -18.02 -4.17
CA ARG A 59 -2.86 -17.79 -2.97
C ARG A 59 -3.23 -16.31 -2.92
N TRP A 60 -4.52 -16.01 -2.75
CA TRP A 60 -4.99 -14.64 -2.65
C TRP A 60 -5.43 -14.35 -1.22
N VAL A 61 -4.88 -13.29 -0.65
CA VAL A 61 -5.05 -12.93 0.76
C VAL A 61 -5.68 -11.54 0.84
N PHE A 62 -6.79 -11.45 1.57
CA PHE A 62 -7.56 -10.23 1.73
C PHE A 62 -7.72 -9.92 3.22
N PRO A 63 -6.78 -9.14 3.79
CA PRO A 63 -6.87 -8.67 5.18
C PRO A 63 -8.08 -7.75 5.37
N SER A 64 -8.54 -7.59 6.61
CA SER A 64 -9.59 -6.61 6.95
C SER A 64 -9.09 -5.62 7.99
N ALA A 65 -9.49 -4.36 7.86
CA ALA A 65 -9.25 -3.34 8.86
C ALA A 65 -9.99 -3.63 10.17
N GLN A 66 -9.59 -2.96 11.26
CA GLN A 66 -10.29 -3.08 12.54
C GLN A 66 -11.70 -2.47 12.44
N PRO A 67 -12.75 -3.15 12.93
CA PRO A 67 -14.08 -2.55 13.02
C PRO A 67 -14.05 -1.34 13.95
N ARG A 68 -14.47 -0.18 13.45
CA ARG A 68 -14.57 1.03 14.27
C ARG A 68 -15.90 1.03 15.02
N GLN A 69 -15.86 1.26 16.32
CA GLN A 69 -17.06 1.39 17.14
C GLN A 69 -17.63 2.79 16.93
N THR A 70 -18.71 2.92 16.17
CA THR A 70 -19.47 4.17 16.08
C THR A 70 -20.39 4.33 17.30
N ASP A 71 -20.74 5.56 17.67
CA ASP A 71 -21.65 5.86 18.79
C ASP A 71 -23.07 5.28 18.62
N THR A 72 -23.39 4.77 17.44
CA THR A 72 -24.62 4.02 17.17
C THR A 72 -24.35 2.52 17.36
N CYS A 73 -25.34 1.76 17.82
CA CYS A 73 -25.24 0.32 18.15
C CYS A 73 -24.95 -0.63 16.97
N HIS A 74 -24.36 -0.12 15.89
CA HIS A 74 -23.91 -0.85 14.71
C HIS A 74 -22.39 -0.74 14.60
N ALA A 75 -21.70 -1.87 14.41
CA ALA A 75 -20.32 -1.85 13.97
C ALA A 75 -20.32 -1.48 12.48
N SER A 76 -19.66 -0.38 12.11
CA SER A 76 -19.43 -0.04 10.70
C SER A 76 -18.33 -0.95 10.13
N PRO A 77 -18.36 -1.30 8.83
CA PRO A 77 -17.18 -1.85 8.16
C PRO A 77 -15.95 -0.98 8.47
N GLY A 78 -14.81 -1.64 8.70
CA GLY A 78 -13.61 -0.98 9.21
C GLY A 78 -12.92 -0.12 8.16
N ASN A 79 -12.51 1.09 8.54
CA ASN A 79 -11.53 1.88 7.79
C ASN A 79 -10.14 1.60 8.35
N TRP A 80 -9.13 1.58 7.48
CA TRP A 80 -7.73 1.41 7.89
C TRP A 80 -7.24 2.61 8.70
N ILE A 81 -7.50 3.82 8.20
CA ILE A 81 -7.10 5.09 8.80
C ILE A 81 -8.30 6.04 8.79
N ASP A 82 -8.28 7.11 9.60
CA ASP A 82 -9.34 8.12 9.55
C ASP A 82 -9.28 8.95 8.25
N ILE A 83 -10.44 9.24 7.67
CA ILE A 83 -10.57 9.91 6.36
C ILE A 83 -10.73 11.42 6.54
N ASP A 84 -11.38 11.87 7.62
CA ASP A 84 -11.56 13.30 7.92
C ASP A 84 -10.21 14.03 8.12
N ALA A 85 -9.16 13.27 8.39
CA ALA A 85 -7.76 13.70 8.46
C ALA A 85 -7.13 14.03 7.09
N VAL A 86 -7.43 13.25 6.05
CA VAL A 86 -6.70 13.32 4.76
C VAL A 86 -7.21 14.47 3.88
N ALA A 87 -8.48 14.83 3.98
CA ALA A 87 -9.10 15.90 3.17
C ALA A 87 -8.65 17.32 3.56
N ASN A 88 -8.03 17.50 4.74
CA ASN A 88 -7.67 18.81 5.27
C ASN A 88 -6.22 19.25 4.93
N ALA A 89 -5.42 18.39 4.28
CA ALA A 89 -4.05 18.74 3.91
C ALA A 89 -3.95 19.60 2.62
N ASP A 90 -4.97 19.53 1.74
CA ASP A 90 -4.98 20.19 0.42
C ASP A 90 -6.11 21.23 0.25
N ALA A 91 -6.76 21.65 1.35
CA ALA A 91 -7.81 22.67 1.30
C ALA A 91 -7.23 24.08 1.09
N ASP A 92 -6.85 24.37 -0.16
CA ASP A 92 -6.73 25.75 -0.64
C ASP A 92 -8.10 26.44 -0.59
N ALA A 93 -8.11 27.69 -0.14
CA ALA A 93 -9.20 28.31 0.61
C ALA A 93 -10.41 28.83 -0.19
N ASP A 94 -10.81 28.22 -1.32
CA ASP A 94 -11.81 28.86 -2.21
C ASP A 94 -12.92 27.98 -2.81
N ALA A 95 -13.16 26.76 -2.32
CA ALA A 95 -14.31 25.95 -2.77
C ALA A 95 -15.47 25.94 -1.75
N VAL A 96 -16.25 27.03 -1.69
CA VAL A 96 -17.56 27.01 -1.01
C VAL A 96 -18.61 26.41 -1.95
N SER A 97 -19.19 25.28 -1.57
CA SER A 97 -20.61 25.01 -1.86
C SER A 97 -21.29 24.25 -0.71
N PRO A 98 -22.54 24.61 -0.35
CA PRO A 98 -23.09 24.31 0.97
C PRO A 98 -24.15 23.20 0.95
N GLN A 99 -24.15 22.35 2.00
CA GLN A 99 -25.27 21.59 2.61
C GLN A 99 -24.79 20.16 2.92
N GLN A 100 -24.72 19.69 4.17
CA GLN A 100 -25.57 19.94 5.34
C GLN A 100 -24.71 19.96 6.62
N ALA A 101 -24.81 21.05 7.38
CA ALA A 101 -24.25 21.15 8.72
C ALA A 101 -25.27 20.67 9.76
N HIS A 102 -24.87 19.73 10.61
CA HIS A 102 -25.43 19.57 11.95
C HIS A 102 -24.32 19.84 12.97
N PRO A 103 -24.51 20.76 13.95
CA PRO A 103 -23.46 21.12 14.89
C PRO A 103 -23.58 20.37 16.21
N SER A 104 -22.42 20.10 16.85
CA SER A 104 -22.10 20.28 18.29
C SER A 104 -21.37 19.05 18.89
N PRO A 105 -20.72 19.19 20.07
CA PRO A 105 -19.67 20.16 20.39
C PRO A 105 -18.50 19.43 21.11
N SER A 106 -17.24 19.75 20.80
CA SER A 106 -16.14 19.80 21.78
C SER A 106 -14.87 20.22 21.07
N ALA A 107 -14.23 21.26 21.60
CA ALA A 107 -12.90 21.67 21.21
C ALA A 107 -11.92 20.50 21.37
N LYS A 108 -11.27 20.10 20.28
CA LYS A 108 -10.11 19.21 20.30
C LYS A 108 -8.94 19.92 19.65
N ASP A 109 -8.41 20.92 20.34
CA ASP A 109 -7.06 21.43 20.07
C ASP A 109 -6.05 20.52 20.79
N LYS A 110 -5.78 19.32 20.26
CA LYS A 110 -4.63 18.47 20.61
C LYS A 110 -4.33 17.46 19.50
N ASP A 111 -3.11 17.51 18.97
CA ASP A 111 -2.36 16.36 18.43
C ASP A 111 -2.99 15.47 17.35
N GLU A 112 -3.85 16.01 16.47
CA GLU A 112 -4.48 15.21 15.41
C GLU A 112 -3.44 14.48 14.52
N GLY A 113 -2.28 15.08 14.27
CA GLY A 113 -1.22 14.46 13.45
C GLY A 113 -0.40 13.35 14.13
N GLU A 114 -0.31 13.31 15.47
CA GLU A 114 0.40 12.22 16.17
C GLU A 114 -0.47 10.94 16.22
N ASP A 115 -1.78 11.11 16.45
CA ASP A 115 -2.74 9.99 16.45
C ASP A 115 -2.87 9.33 15.05
N GLU A 116 -2.78 10.13 13.98
CA GLU A 116 -2.83 9.64 12.58
C GLU A 116 -1.63 8.76 12.20
N ASP A 117 -0.43 9.20 12.57
CA ASP A 117 0.80 8.45 12.33
C ASP A 117 0.77 7.12 13.11
N GLU A 118 0.24 7.11 14.34
CA GLU A 118 0.08 5.89 15.14
C GLU A 118 -0.94 4.91 14.53
N GLU A 119 -2.08 5.38 14.01
CA GLU A 119 -3.06 4.52 13.31
C GLU A 119 -2.47 3.88 12.05
N LEU A 120 -1.73 4.67 11.26
CA LEU A 120 -1.07 4.18 10.06
C LEU A 120 0.05 3.17 10.42
N GLU A 121 0.86 3.47 11.43
CA GLU A 121 1.90 2.56 11.93
C GLU A 121 1.31 1.23 12.38
N ALA A 122 0.20 1.23 13.14
CA ALA A 122 -0.47 0.01 13.57
C ALA A 122 -0.98 -0.83 12.39
N CYS A 123 -1.52 -0.19 11.35
CA CYS A 123 -1.93 -0.87 10.12
C CYS A 123 -0.73 -1.44 9.35
N VAL A 124 0.35 -0.67 9.24
CA VAL A 124 1.60 -1.11 8.58
C VAL A 124 2.19 -2.32 9.28
N GLU A 125 2.30 -2.30 10.61
CA GLU A 125 2.80 -3.43 11.40
C GLU A 125 1.96 -4.69 11.17
N TYR A 126 0.63 -4.55 11.20
CA TYR A 126 -0.28 -5.66 10.93
C TYR A 126 -0.07 -6.26 9.54
N ILE A 127 -0.03 -5.43 8.49
CA ILE A 127 0.10 -5.92 7.12
C ILE A 127 1.51 -6.46 6.85
N LEU A 128 2.54 -5.86 7.46
CA LEU A 128 3.90 -6.37 7.38
C LEU A 128 4.01 -7.78 7.98
N GLN A 129 3.32 -8.04 9.10
CA GLN A 129 3.22 -9.40 9.65
C GLN A 129 2.61 -10.38 8.63
N ILE A 130 1.55 -9.98 7.93
CA ILE A 130 0.93 -10.80 6.87
C ILE A 130 1.92 -11.07 5.74
N VAL A 131 2.65 -10.03 5.29
CA VAL A 131 3.69 -10.16 4.26
C VAL A 131 4.72 -11.21 4.68
N GLU A 132 5.29 -11.09 5.89
CA GLU A 132 6.32 -12.03 6.35
C GLU A 132 5.81 -13.47 6.53
N GLU A 133 4.58 -13.65 7.00
CA GLU A 133 3.94 -14.97 7.05
C GLU A 133 3.81 -15.60 5.65
N GLU A 134 3.39 -14.82 4.65
CA GLU A 134 3.19 -15.30 3.29
C GLU A 134 4.51 -15.53 2.54
N VAL A 135 5.53 -14.70 2.80
CA VAL A 135 6.91 -14.95 2.35
C VAL A 135 7.45 -16.25 2.95
N GLY A 136 7.18 -16.50 4.24
CA GLY A 136 7.56 -17.75 4.90
C GLY A 136 6.92 -19.00 4.26
N ARG A 137 5.67 -18.89 3.78
CA ARG A 137 4.99 -19.96 3.03
C ARG A 137 5.63 -20.26 1.68
N LEU A 138 6.32 -19.28 1.10
CA LEU A 138 7.03 -19.37 -0.18
C LEU A 138 8.54 -19.61 0.04
N ALA A 139 8.90 -20.32 1.12
CA ALA A 139 10.27 -20.67 1.47
C ALA A 139 11.23 -19.46 1.58
N GLY A 140 10.70 -18.29 1.95
CA GLY A 140 11.47 -17.06 2.13
C GLY A 140 11.62 -16.22 0.85
N ASP A 141 11.10 -16.66 -0.30
CA ASP A 141 11.21 -15.92 -1.56
C ASP A 141 10.17 -14.80 -1.66
N SER A 142 10.54 -13.60 -1.22
CA SER A 142 9.67 -12.43 -1.28
C SER A 142 9.33 -11.97 -2.69
N ARG A 143 10.09 -12.39 -3.71
CA ARG A 143 9.78 -12.09 -5.11
C ARG A 143 8.55 -12.83 -5.63
N ARG A 144 8.01 -13.78 -4.85
CA ARG A 144 6.77 -14.50 -5.12
C ARG A 144 5.55 -13.90 -4.39
N VAL A 145 5.73 -12.80 -3.66
CA VAL A 145 4.64 -12.07 -2.99
C VAL A 145 4.40 -10.73 -3.68
N VAL A 146 3.15 -10.46 -4.05
CA VAL A 146 2.70 -9.14 -4.52
C VAL A 146 1.83 -8.53 -3.44
N LEU A 147 2.04 -7.24 -3.16
CA LEU A 147 1.24 -6.44 -2.23
C LEU A 147 0.45 -5.39 -3.00
N GLY A 148 -0.75 -5.06 -2.58
CA GLY A 148 -1.52 -4.02 -3.24
C GLY A 148 -2.77 -3.63 -2.48
N GLY A 149 -3.54 -2.70 -3.05
CA GLY A 149 -4.78 -2.27 -2.44
C GLY A 149 -5.59 -1.31 -3.30
N PHE A 150 -6.81 -1.09 -2.86
CA PHE A 150 -7.81 -0.21 -3.47
C PHE A 150 -8.03 1.01 -2.58
N GLY A 151 -8.10 2.21 -3.15
CA GLY A 151 -8.39 3.45 -2.42
C GLY A 151 -7.55 3.59 -1.16
N GLN A 152 -8.18 3.62 0.01
CA GLN A 152 -7.47 3.70 1.30
C GLN A 152 -6.54 2.51 1.57
N GLY A 153 -6.91 1.30 1.12
CA GLY A 153 -6.06 0.13 1.21
C GLY A 153 -4.76 0.27 0.44
N MET A 154 -4.75 1.03 -0.67
CA MET A 154 -3.51 1.33 -1.40
C MET A 154 -2.56 2.17 -0.54
N ALA A 155 -3.07 3.16 0.20
CA ALA A 155 -2.27 4.05 1.02
C ALA A 155 -1.48 3.28 2.10
N VAL A 156 -2.15 2.37 2.80
CA VAL A 156 -1.53 1.45 3.77
C VAL A 156 -0.57 0.47 3.09
N ALA A 157 -0.95 -0.06 1.92
CA ALA A 157 -0.11 -1.00 1.18
C ALA A 157 1.21 -0.34 0.73
N VAL A 158 1.19 0.92 0.27
CA VAL A 158 2.41 1.67 -0.09
C VAL A 158 3.30 1.88 1.13
N ALA A 159 2.73 2.34 2.25
CA ALA A 159 3.50 2.53 3.48
C ALA A 159 4.13 1.21 3.95
N THR A 160 3.38 0.11 3.84
CA THR A 160 3.87 -1.24 4.18
C THR A 160 4.97 -1.73 3.23
N LEU A 161 4.84 -1.48 1.93
CA LEU A 161 5.87 -1.85 0.94
C LEU A 161 7.22 -1.23 1.32
N ILE A 162 7.22 0.04 1.69
CA ILE A 162 8.42 0.78 2.09
C ILE A 162 8.95 0.26 3.43
N ALA A 163 8.07 0.06 4.41
CA ALA A 163 8.42 -0.48 5.72
C ALA A 163 9.01 -1.91 5.64
N ALA A 164 8.66 -2.70 4.62
CA ALA A 164 9.20 -4.03 4.41
C ALA A 164 10.71 -4.05 4.11
N ARG A 165 11.29 -2.92 3.65
CA ARG A 165 12.73 -2.74 3.32
C ARG A 165 13.32 -3.84 2.42
N ARG A 166 12.49 -4.54 1.66
CA ARG A 166 12.90 -5.66 0.83
C ARG A 166 12.15 -5.65 -0.49
N ARG A 167 12.78 -6.24 -1.50
CA ARG A 167 12.12 -6.48 -2.78
C ARG A 167 10.95 -7.45 -2.62
N LEU A 168 9.77 -7.03 -3.04
CA LEU A 168 8.63 -7.91 -3.31
C LEU A 168 8.55 -8.27 -4.80
N GLY A 169 7.67 -9.20 -5.15
CA GLY A 169 7.40 -9.57 -6.54
C GLY A 169 6.84 -8.40 -7.35
N GLY A 170 5.97 -7.61 -6.72
CA GLY A 170 5.39 -6.42 -7.32
C GLY A 170 4.44 -5.69 -6.37
N PHE A 171 3.97 -4.54 -6.83
CA PHE A 171 2.95 -3.74 -6.18
C PHE A 171 1.81 -3.41 -7.13
N VAL A 172 0.56 -3.50 -6.67
CA VAL A 172 -0.63 -3.08 -7.44
C VAL A 172 -1.46 -2.08 -6.64
N GLY A 173 -1.51 -0.84 -7.11
CA GLY A 173 -2.37 0.21 -6.58
C GLY A 173 -3.55 0.49 -7.51
N VAL A 174 -4.75 0.53 -6.95
CA VAL A 174 -5.99 0.83 -7.70
C VAL A 174 -6.69 2.04 -7.06
N SER A 175 -6.85 3.12 -7.84
CA SER A 175 -7.61 4.32 -7.44
C SER A 175 -7.32 4.83 -6.01
N GLY A 176 -6.06 4.82 -5.57
CA GLY A 176 -5.65 5.23 -4.22
C GLY A 176 -4.65 6.38 -4.18
N TRP A 177 -3.92 6.52 -3.07
CA TRP A 177 -2.94 7.60 -2.88
C TRP A 177 -1.71 7.15 -2.10
N VAL A 178 -0.71 8.02 -2.02
CA VAL A 178 0.46 7.88 -1.13
C VAL A 178 0.22 8.74 0.11
N PRO A 179 0.31 8.21 1.35
CA PRO A 179 0.09 9.01 2.56
C PRO A 179 1.00 10.25 2.65
N VAL A 180 0.46 11.37 3.15
CA VAL A 180 1.19 12.64 3.32
C VAL A 180 2.44 12.51 4.21
N PRO A 181 2.42 11.78 5.35
CA PRO A 181 3.63 11.58 6.17
C PRO A 181 4.77 10.97 5.36
N LEU A 182 4.46 10.13 4.38
CA LEU A 182 5.42 9.55 3.47
C LEU A 182 5.88 10.56 2.39
N ALA A 183 4.96 11.32 1.80
CA ALA A 183 5.26 12.36 0.81
C ALA A 183 6.17 13.47 1.36
N VAL A 184 5.88 13.99 2.56
CA VAL A 184 6.64 15.08 3.20
C VAL A 184 8.05 14.63 3.59
N ARG A 185 8.20 13.39 4.07
CA ARG A 185 9.52 12.82 4.42
C ARG A 185 10.44 12.71 3.20
N ILE A 186 9.89 12.53 2.01
CA ILE A 186 10.64 12.51 0.73
C ILE A 186 11.14 13.89 0.36
N GLU A 187 10.31 14.93 0.51
CA GLU A 187 10.74 16.32 0.23
C GLU A 187 11.89 16.75 1.15
N GLY A 188 11.88 16.31 2.41
CA GLY A 188 12.98 16.52 3.36
C GLY A 188 14.29 15.81 2.97
N LEU A 189 14.21 14.62 2.36
CA LEU A 189 15.37 13.87 1.85
C LEU A 189 15.90 14.46 0.53
N GLY A 190 14.99 14.91 -0.36
CA GLY A 190 15.31 15.55 -1.64
C GLY A 190 16.01 16.91 -1.51
N GLY A 191 15.87 17.59 -0.37
CA GLY A 191 16.56 18.85 -0.06
C GLY A 191 18.05 18.70 0.29
N ARG A 192 18.52 17.51 0.67
CA ARG A 192 19.93 17.26 1.02
C ARG A 192 20.75 16.58 -0.08
N GLY A 193 20.10 15.98 -1.08
CA GLY A 193 20.74 15.16 -2.10
C GLY A 193 21.52 15.88 -3.20
N ARG A 194 21.71 17.21 -3.15
CA ARG A 194 22.40 17.94 -4.23
C ARG A 194 23.44 18.97 -3.80
N LEU A 195 23.81 19.02 -2.52
CA LEU A 195 24.87 19.91 -2.00
C LEU A 195 25.96 19.18 -1.20
N ALA A 196 25.85 17.87 -0.98
CA ALA A 196 26.81 17.13 -0.14
C ALA A 196 27.96 16.45 -0.93
N GLU A 197 27.95 16.45 -2.26
CA GLU A 197 29.01 15.82 -3.06
C GLU A 197 30.22 16.73 -3.34
N ASP A 198 30.13 18.04 -3.05
CA ASP A 198 31.23 19.00 -3.29
C ASP A 198 32.03 19.39 -2.01
N GLU A 199 31.59 19.02 -0.81
CA GLU A 199 32.30 19.37 0.44
C GLU A 199 33.22 18.27 1.00
N ALA A 200 33.21 17.07 0.43
CA ALA A 200 34.11 15.98 0.87
C ALA A 200 35.57 16.11 0.36
N ARG A 201 35.96 17.27 -0.20
CA ARG A 201 37.30 17.50 -0.76
C ARG A 201 38.16 18.52 -0.01
N MET A 202 37.84 18.90 1.23
CA MET A 202 38.69 19.83 2.00
C MET A 202 38.73 19.55 3.51
N GLY A 203 39.87 19.01 3.97
CA GLY A 203 40.38 19.09 5.35
C GLY A 203 39.73 18.14 6.36
N GLY A 204 40.41 17.46 7.27
CA GLY A 204 41.78 17.54 7.75
C GLY A 204 41.84 16.70 9.05
N SER A 205 42.99 16.07 9.26
CA SER A 205 43.35 15.17 10.37
C SER A 205 43.09 15.73 11.79
N GLU A 206 42.67 14.83 12.69
CA GLU A 206 43.01 14.64 14.13
C GLU A 206 41.76 14.05 14.82
N GLY A 207 41.72 12.86 15.43
CA GLY A 207 42.68 12.20 16.31
C GLY A 207 42.14 12.30 17.74
N LEU A 208 41.62 11.19 18.29
CA LEU A 208 41.75 10.73 19.71
C LEU A 208 40.68 9.67 20.05
N SER A 209 41.16 8.63 20.73
CA SER A 209 40.49 7.43 21.23
C SER A 209 39.72 7.67 22.54
N GLU A 210 38.68 6.87 22.80
CA GLU A 210 38.52 6.13 24.07
C GLU A 210 37.42 5.06 23.94
N GLU A 211 37.75 3.85 24.39
CA GLU A 211 36.85 2.70 24.53
C GLU A 211 36.00 2.90 25.79
N ASP A 212 34.71 2.61 25.72
CA ASP A 212 33.98 2.12 26.88
C ASP A 212 32.81 1.23 26.43
N GLY A 213 32.79 0.01 26.98
CA GLY A 213 31.79 -1.00 26.70
C GLY A 213 30.52 -0.75 27.51
N VAL A 214 29.37 -0.83 26.85
CA VAL A 214 28.06 -0.94 27.51
C VAL A 214 27.25 -2.03 26.82
N GLU A 215 26.56 -2.78 27.68
CA GLU A 215 25.88 -4.04 27.46
C GLU A 215 24.79 -3.97 26.38
N VAL A 216 24.61 -5.11 25.71
CA VAL A 216 23.64 -5.34 24.64
C VAL A 216 22.26 -5.50 25.26
N ASP A 217 21.45 -4.44 25.28
CA ASP A 217 20.01 -4.57 25.44
C ASP A 217 19.38 -4.78 24.06
N ALA A 218 18.92 -6.00 23.82
CA ALA A 218 18.09 -6.38 22.69
C ALA A 218 16.66 -5.84 22.89
N GLU A 219 16.51 -4.53 22.83
CA GLU A 219 15.21 -3.89 22.60
C GLU A 219 14.87 -4.08 21.12
N ALA A 220 13.69 -4.64 20.85
CA ALA A 220 13.19 -4.85 19.50
C ALA A 220 13.24 -3.51 18.73
N GLU A 221 13.98 -3.47 17.61
CA GLU A 221 13.93 -2.33 16.70
C GLU A 221 12.47 -2.06 16.35
N LYS A 222 11.93 -0.94 16.83
CA LYS A 222 10.63 -0.44 16.40
C LYS A 222 10.75 -0.18 14.89
N VAL A 223 10.18 -1.07 14.07
CA VAL A 223 10.22 -1.00 12.60
C VAL A 223 9.26 0.11 12.14
N GLY A 224 9.58 1.35 12.49
CA GLY A 224 8.81 2.51 12.12
C GLY A 224 9.07 2.90 10.67
N LEU A 225 8.05 3.48 10.02
CA LEU A 225 8.14 4.07 8.68
C LEU A 225 9.26 5.12 8.59
N SER A 226 9.59 5.78 9.71
CA SER A 226 10.67 6.76 9.86
C SER A 226 12.07 6.15 9.75
N SER A 227 12.27 4.99 10.38
CA SER A 227 13.55 4.26 10.33
C SER A 227 13.76 3.63 8.94
N ALA A 228 12.68 3.22 8.24
CA ALA A 228 12.77 2.57 6.94
C ALA A 228 13.34 3.43 5.82
N LEU A 229 13.16 4.75 5.93
CA LEU A 229 13.67 5.72 4.96
C LEU A 229 15.08 6.24 5.30
N GLN A 230 15.59 5.97 6.52
CA GLN A 230 16.89 6.48 7.00
C GLN A 230 18.03 5.47 6.83
N ASP A 231 17.72 4.19 6.70
CA ASP A 231 18.71 3.12 6.64
C ASP A 231 19.02 2.73 5.19
N GLY A 232 20.30 2.81 4.79
CA GLY A 232 20.79 2.53 3.42
C GLY A 232 20.55 1.10 2.93
N SER A 233 20.00 0.24 3.79
CA SER A 233 19.51 -1.12 3.50
C SER A 233 18.24 -1.16 2.62
N ALA A 234 17.53 -0.03 2.46
CA ALA A 234 16.32 0.07 1.64
C ALA A 234 16.52 -0.14 0.13
N GLY A 235 17.76 -0.25 -0.36
CA GLY A 235 18.05 -0.30 -1.80
C GLY A 235 17.26 -1.36 -2.59
N SER A 236 16.95 -2.51 -1.98
CA SER A 236 16.23 -3.58 -2.67
C SER A 236 14.71 -3.35 -2.79
N VAL A 237 14.08 -2.52 -1.95
CA VAL A 237 12.63 -2.27 -2.06
C VAL A 237 12.29 -1.57 -3.37
N PHE A 238 13.16 -0.68 -3.83
CA PHE A 238 13.00 0.10 -5.05
C PHE A 238 13.06 -0.74 -6.33
N GLU A 239 13.55 -1.99 -6.26
CA GLU A 239 13.48 -2.95 -7.36
C GLU A 239 12.10 -3.62 -7.50
N THR A 240 11.18 -3.39 -6.55
CA THR A 240 9.81 -3.90 -6.65
C THR A 240 9.08 -3.16 -7.77
N PRO A 241 8.62 -3.85 -8.83
CA PRO A 241 7.85 -3.21 -9.89
C PRO A 241 6.49 -2.77 -9.36
N VAL A 242 6.03 -1.59 -9.79
CA VAL A 242 4.77 -0.98 -9.32
C VAL A 242 3.85 -0.77 -10.51
N LEU A 243 2.59 -1.20 -10.39
CA LEU A 243 1.49 -0.86 -11.27
C LEU A 243 0.50 0.03 -10.50
N LEU A 244 0.16 1.17 -11.09
CA LEU A 244 -0.86 2.11 -10.63
C LEU A 244 -1.93 2.23 -11.71
N THR A 245 -3.14 1.71 -11.47
CA THR A 245 -4.26 1.77 -12.42
C THR A 245 -5.42 2.58 -11.86
N TYR A 246 -5.94 3.49 -12.68
CA TYR A 246 -6.92 4.50 -12.29
C TYR A 246 -7.93 4.70 -13.41
N VAL A 247 -9.11 5.18 -13.03
CA VAL A 247 -10.16 5.58 -13.98
C VAL A 247 -10.14 7.11 -14.11
N GLU A 248 -10.07 7.63 -15.35
CA GLU A 248 -9.93 9.06 -15.64
C GLU A 248 -11.14 9.89 -15.19
N ASP A 249 -12.34 9.34 -15.36
CA ASP A 249 -13.61 10.00 -15.01
C ASP A 249 -14.24 9.40 -13.73
N ASP A 250 -13.41 8.96 -12.78
CA ASP A 250 -13.89 8.43 -11.50
C ASP A 250 -14.59 9.55 -10.69
N PRO A 251 -15.86 9.35 -10.27
CA PRO A 251 -16.60 10.39 -9.56
C PRO A 251 -16.15 10.58 -8.10
N TYR A 252 -15.34 9.68 -7.55
CA TYR A 252 -14.88 9.67 -6.16
C TYR A 252 -13.39 9.95 -6.01
N VAL A 253 -12.57 9.56 -7.00
CA VAL A 253 -11.11 9.69 -6.93
C VAL A 253 -10.58 10.56 -8.07
N ASP A 254 -10.01 11.72 -7.74
CA ASP A 254 -9.36 12.57 -8.75
C ASP A 254 -8.13 11.84 -9.33
N ILE A 255 -8.07 11.74 -10.66
CA ILE A 255 -6.96 11.16 -11.42
C ILE A 255 -5.59 11.79 -11.06
N ARG A 256 -5.59 13.05 -10.60
CA ARG A 256 -4.39 13.74 -10.11
C ARG A 256 -3.74 13.02 -8.93
N THR A 257 -4.53 12.38 -8.10
CA THR A 257 -4.04 11.61 -6.94
C THR A 257 -3.09 10.50 -7.39
N GLY A 258 -3.43 9.81 -8.47
CA GLY A 258 -2.59 8.77 -9.02
C GLY A 258 -1.35 9.29 -9.74
N LEU A 259 -1.44 10.45 -10.40
CA LEU A 259 -0.26 11.14 -10.93
C LEU A 259 0.72 11.53 -9.80
N MET A 260 0.21 12.06 -8.69
CA MET A 260 1.02 12.36 -7.50
C MET A 260 1.65 11.10 -6.91
N ALA A 261 0.91 9.99 -6.85
CA ALA A 261 1.46 8.71 -6.41
C ALA A 261 2.60 8.22 -7.33
N TYR A 262 2.41 8.29 -8.65
CA TYR A 262 3.42 7.95 -9.64
C TYR A 262 4.69 8.80 -9.47
N GLU A 263 4.55 10.12 -9.37
CA GLU A 263 5.68 11.02 -9.19
C GLU A 263 6.41 10.76 -7.86
N THR A 264 5.66 10.55 -6.79
CA THR A 264 6.22 10.32 -5.45
C THR A 264 7.04 9.02 -5.41
N LEU A 265 6.51 7.91 -5.93
CA LEU A 265 7.22 6.63 -5.99
C LEU A 265 8.43 6.71 -6.94
N SER A 266 8.31 7.45 -8.05
CA SER A 266 9.45 7.68 -8.96
C SER A 266 10.56 8.49 -8.28
N ARG A 267 10.22 9.53 -7.52
CA ARG A 267 11.18 10.35 -6.76
C ARG A 267 11.82 9.59 -5.60
N LEU A 268 11.12 8.62 -5.01
CA LEU A 268 11.67 7.69 -4.03
C LEU A 268 12.75 6.77 -4.62
N GLY A 269 12.79 6.61 -5.95
CA GLY A 269 13.78 5.79 -6.64
C GLY A 269 13.28 4.42 -7.09
N PHE A 270 11.97 4.14 -7.02
CA PHE A 270 11.42 2.92 -7.60
C PHE A 270 11.78 2.82 -9.10
N VAL A 271 12.40 1.71 -9.49
CA VAL A 271 13.02 1.57 -10.82
C VAL A 271 11.97 1.38 -11.91
N LYS A 272 10.85 0.73 -11.60
CA LYS A 272 9.74 0.48 -12.52
C LYS A 272 8.42 0.88 -11.87
N VAL A 273 7.90 2.04 -12.25
CA VAL A 273 6.55 2.49 -11.89
C VAL A 273 5.75 2.65 -13.19
N VAL A 274 4.65 1.91 -13.30
CA VAL A 274 3.72 1.98 -14.44
C VAL A 274 2.50 2.78 -13.99
N TRP A 275 2.23 3.86 -14.72
CA TRP A 275 1.03 4.67 -14.59
C TRP A 275 0.07 4.30 -15.73
N ASP A 276 -1.10 3.76 -15.41
CA ASP A 276 -2.11 3.27 -16.36
C ASP A 276 -3.48 3.92 -16.08
N PRO A 277 -3.68 5.17 -16.52
CA PRO A 277 -4.99 5.80 -16.50
C PRO A 277 -5.88 5.21 -17.61
N ARG A 278 -7.14 4.94 -17.30
CA ARG A 278 -8.11 4.31 -18.19
C ARG A 278 -9.37 5.15 -18.32
N PRO A 279 -10.01 5.17 -19.50
CA PRO A 279 -11.33 5.76 -19.63
C PRO A 279 -12.32 5.02 -18.71
N GLY A 280 -13.41 5.70 -18.34
CA GLY A 280 -14.48 5.10 -17.52
C GLY A 280 -15.03 3.78 -18.07
N PRO A 281 -15.59 2.92 -17.19
CA PRO A 281 -16.13 1.62 -17.59
C PRO A 281 -17.21 1.76 -18.65
N GLN A 282 -17.27 0.80 -19.56
CA GLN A 282 -18.36 0.72 -20.53
C GLN A 282 -19.66 0.27 -19.83
N GLN A 283 -20.82 0.62 -20.40
CA GLN A 283 -22.12 0.26 -19.80
C GLN A 283 -22.23 -1.25 -19.54
N GLY A 284 -22.40 -1.63 -18.27
CA GLY A 284 -22.62 -3.01 -17.83
C GLY A 284 -21.39 -3.74 -17.30
N GLU A 285 -20.24 -3.08 -17.19
CA GLU A 285 -19.04 -3.66 -16.58
C GLU A 285 -19.08 -3.61 -15.04
N ASN A 286 -18.20 -4.38 -14.39
CA ASN A 286 -18.12 -4.44 -12.93
C ASN A 286 -17.66 -3.09 -12.36
N TRP A 287 -18.28 -2.66 -11.27
CA TRP A 287 -18.02 -1.36 -10.66
C TRP A 287 -16.65 -1.27 -9.98
N LEU A 288 -16.03 -2.41 -9.62
CA LEU A 288 -14.74 -2.44 -8.93
C LEU A 288 -13.56 -2.36 -9.89
N LEU A 289 -13.58 -3.15 -10.96
CA LEU A 289 -12.56 -3.20 -12.00
C LEU A 289 -13.22 -3.51 -13.34
N ASP A 290 -12.96 -2.69 -14.35
CA ASP A 290 -13.37 -3.02 -15.71
C ASP A 290 -12.51 -4.14 -16.32
N SER A 291 -12.97 -4.73 -17.41
CA SER A 291 -12.30 -5.87 -18.06
C SER A 291 -10.86 -5.56 -18.49
N SER A 292 -10.63 -4.30 -18.84
CA SER A 292 -9.37 -3.78 -19.36
C SER A 292 -8.35 -3.50 -18.24
N GLN A 293 -8.82 -3.09 -17.06
CA GLN A 293 -8.02 -3.02 -15.84
C GLN A 293 -7.65 -4.42 -15.35
N VAL A 294 -8.59 -5.38 -15.41
CA VAL A 294 -8.29 -6.79 -15.08
C VAL A 294 -7.22 -7.35 -16.01
N ASP A 295 -7.32 -7.12 -17.33
CA ASP A 295 -6.29 -7.52 -18.29
C ASP A 295 -4.91 -6.95 -17.91
N THR A 296 -4.86 -5.66 -17.57
CA THR A 296 -3.61 -4.98 -17.20
C THR A 296 -3.00 -5.54 -15.92
N ILE A 297 -3.82 -5.82 -14.90
CA ILE A 297 -3.36 -6.46 -13.66
C ILE A 297 -2.89 -7.89 -13.95
N VAL A 298 -3.60 -8.66 -14.77
CA VAL A 298 -3.21 -10.03 -15.15
C VAL A 298 -1.88 -10.02 -15.89
N ASP A 299 -1.69 -9.14 -16.87
CA ASP A 299 -0.44 -9.04 -17.63
C ASP A 299 0.74 -8.66 -16.72
N PHE A 300 0.53 -7.69 -15.82
CA PHE A 300 1.52 -7.31 -14.82
C PHE A 300 1.88 -8.49 -13.89
N LEU A 301 0.88 -9.18 -13.34
CA LEU A 301 1.08 -10.34 -12.47
C LEU A 301 1.79 -11.49 -13.20
N ALA A 302 1.49 -11.71 -14.47
CA ALA A 302 2.15 -12.70 -15.31
C ALA A 302 3.62 -12.34 -15.57
N GLU A 303 3.93 -11.05 -15.75
CA GLU A 303 5.31 -10.57 -15.90
C GLU A 303 6.11 -10.79 -14.61
N VAL A 304 5.57 -10.38 -13.45
CA VAL A 304 6.30 -10.46 -12.16
C VAL A 304 6.49 -11.90 -11.68
N PHE A 305 5.54 -12.80 -11.93
CA PHE A 305 5.68 -14.21 -11.59
C PHE A 305 6.41 -15.04 -12.66
N GLY A 306 6.77 -14.45 -13.80
CA GLY A 306 7.63 -15.07 -14.81
C GLY A 306 6.93 -16.03 -15.77
N HIS A 307 5.80 -15.62 -16.36
CA HIS A 307 5.00 -16.39 -17.31
C HIS A 307 4.73 -17.85 -16.86
N GLU A 308 4.21 -18.04 -15.66
CA GLU A 308 3.54 -19.31 -15.32
C GLU A 308 2.24 -19.43 -16.15
N GLY A 309 2.35 -19.77 -17.44
CA GLY A 309 1.14 -19.88 -18.27
C GLY A 309 1.23 -20.11 -19.79
N GLN A 310 2.42 -20.14 -20.43
CA GLN A 310 2.49 -20.34 -21.89
C GLN A 310 3.01 -21.72 -22.37
N HIS A 311 3.26 -22.69 -21.49
CA HIS A 311 3.77 -24.00 -21.90
C HIS A 311 2.74 -25.15 -21.97
N LEU A 312 1.44 -24.88 -22.06
CA LEU A 312 0.42 -25.94 -22.11
C LEU A 312 -0.43 -26.01 -23.39
N TYR A 313 -0.02 -25.39 -24.50
CA TYR A 313 -0.56 -25.73 -25.82
C TYR A 313 0.51 -25.62 -26.92
N SER A 314 1.21 -26.73 -27.15
CA SER A 314 1.76 -27.10 -28.46
C SER A 314 1.16 -28.43 -28.88
#